data_AF-A0A257VFH6-F1
#
_entry.id   AF-A0A257VFH6-F1
#
_cell.length_a   1.000
_cell.length_b   1.000
_cell.length_c   1.000
_cell.angle_alpha   90.00
_cell.angle_beta   90.00
_cell.angle_gamma   90.00
#
_symmetry.space_group_name_H-M   'P 1'
#
loop_
_entity.id
_entity.type
_entity.pdbx_description
1 polymer ?
#
loop_
_entity_poly.entity_id
_entity_poly.type
_entity_poly.pdbx_seq_one_letter_code
_entity_poly.pdbx_strand_id
1 'polypeptide(L)'
;METLVQAKTNEAQDYASELVRLNGQVREFQNRIGSTPMADQEFSTLSRDYESAKMEYQQLLAKQSDAKRGQEVERRNQGESLELLDAASLPVEPVEPKRAQIIGVGAALGLVLGLMLVGAREMKDTTLKNLKDVQAYTQLTVLGSIPLLEEDIVVKRRKRLTMLAWSTAILVGILVMAGSFYYYIATKP
;
A
#
# COMPACT_ATOMS: atom_id res chain seq x y z
N MET A 1 -65.75 -22.26 102.95
CA MET A 1 -65.86 -21.30 101.84
C MET A 1 -64.54 -20.55 101.62
N GLU A 2 -63.84 -20.13 102.67
CA GLU A 2 -62.59 -19.35 102.56
C GLU A 2 -61.40 -20.13 101.95
N THR A 3 -61.32 -21.44 102.17
CA THR A 3 -60.21 -22.27 101.65
C THR A 3 -60.21 -22.46 100.13
N LEU A 4 -61.39 -22.42 99.48
CA LEU A 4 -61.52 -22.54 98.03
C LEU A 4 -61.14 -21.24 97.31
N VAL A 5 -61.43 -20.09 97.95
CA VAL A 5 -61.03 -18.77 97.43
C VAL A 5 -59.51 -18.62 97.49
N GLN A 6 -58.89 -19.01 98.61
CA GLN A 6 -57.43 -18.99 98.78
C GLN A 6 -56.70 -19.89 97.76
N ALA A 7 -57.25 -21.08 97.48
CA ALA A 7 -56.68 -21.99 96.50
C ALA A 7 -56.75 -21.41 95.08
N LYS A 8 -57.89 -20.81 94.70
CA LYS A 8 -58.06 -20.16 93.39
C LYS A 8 -57.19 -18.91 93.23
N THR A 9 -56.94 -18.14 94.29
CA THR A 9 -56.02 -17.00 94.24
C THR A 9 -54.56 -17.44 94.09
N ASN A 10 -54.17 -18.55 94.72
CA ASN A 10 -52.82 -19.12 94.54
C ASN A 10 -52.63 -19.63 93.10
N GLU A 11 -53.64 -20.33 92.55
CA GLU A 11 -53.61 -20.79 91.15
C GLU A 11 -53.47 -19.60 90.19
N ALA A 12 -54.19 -18.50 90.43
CA ALA A 12 -54.08 -17.27 89.63
C ALA A 12 -52.70 -16.59 89.76
N GLN A 13 -52.08 -16.63 90.93
CA GLN A 13 -50.70 -16.15 91.13
C GLN A 13 -49.68 -17.03 90.42
N ASP A 14 -49.86 -18.36 90.46
CA ASP A 14 -49.00 -19.30 89.76
C ASP A 14 -49.08 -19.05 88.24
N TYR A 15 -50.28 -18.94 87.67
CA TYR A 15 -50.45 -18.59 86.25
C TYR A 15 -49.87 -17.20 85.91
N ALA A 16 -49.99 -16.21 86.79
CA ALA A 16 -49.39 -14.90 86.58
C ALA A 16 -47.85 -14.97 86.58
N SER A 17 -47.27 -15.77 87.48
CA SER A 17 -45.83 -16.00 87.53
C SER A 17 -45.31 -16.77 86.30
N GLU A 18 -46.09 -17.75 85.82
CA GLU A 18 -45.84 -18.51 84.60
C GLU A 18 -45.87 -17.59 83.37
N LEU A 19 -46.87 -16.69 83.28
CA LEU A 19 -46.97 -15.70 82.19
C LEU A 19 -45.81 -14.71 82.19
N VAL A 20 -45.32 -14.29 83.36
CA VAL A 20 -44.14 -13.41 83.47
C VAL A 20 -42.88 -14.16 83.02
N ARG A 21 -42.71 -15.42 83.44
CA ARG A 21 -41.60 -16.29 83.02
C ARG A 21 -41.60 -16.51 81.52
N LEU A 22 -42.77 -16.83 80.95
CA LEU A 22 -42.92 -17.10 79.52
C LEU A 22 -42.68 -15.84 78.68
N ASN A 23 -43.19 -14.68 79.11
CA ASN A 23 -42.90 -13.40 78.45
C ASN A 23 -41.41 -13.02 78.54
N GLY A 24 -40.75 -13.33 79.67
CA GLY A 24 -39.31 -13.18 79.81
C GLY A 24 -38.54 -14.01 78.77
N GLN A 25 -38.91 -15.28 78.62
CA GLN A 25 -38.32 -16.17 77.62
C GLN A 25 -38.59 -15.71 76.18
N VAL A 26 -39.82 -15.28 75.87
CA VAL A 26 -40.16 -14.75 74.53
C VAL A 26 -39.31 -13.52 74.19
N ARG A 27 -39.11 -12.60 75.14
CA ARG A 27 -38.24 -11.43 74.95
C ARG A 27 -36.77 -11.82 74.73
N GLU A 28 -36.27 -12.81 75.47
CA GLU A 28 -34.93 -13.34 75.26
C GLU A 28 -34.76 -13.94 73.87
N PHE A 29 -35.72 -14.76 73.42
CA PHE A 29 -35.72 -15.33 72.08
C PHE A 29 -35.85 -14.27 70.98
N GLN A 30 -36.70 -13.25 71.16
CA GLN A 30 -36.81 -12.13 70.21
C GLN A 30 -35.49 -11.34 70.12
N ASN A 31 -34.80 -11.11 71.23
CA ASN A 31 -33.49 -10.46 71.23
C ASN A 31 -32.41 -11.32 70.55
N ARG A 32 -32.43 -12.64 70.76
CA ARG A 32 -31.53 -13.60 70.06
C ARG A 32 -31.81 -13.67 68.55
N ILE A 33 -33.09 -13.63 68.16
CA ILE A 33 -33.50 -13.55 66.74
C ILE A 33 -33.11 -12.20 66.15
N GLY A 34 -33.11 -11.12 66.93
CA GLY A 34 -32.62 -9.80 66.49
C GLY A 34 -31.10 -9.72 66.30
N SER A 35 -30.32 -10.51 67.05
CA SER A 35 -28.85 -10.50 66.96
C SER A 35 -28.25 -11.53 65.98
N THR A 36 -29.00 -12.59 65.63
CA THR A 36 -28.56 -13.60 64.64
C THR A 36 -28.33 -13.04 63.22
N PRO A 37 -29.16 -12.11 62.69
CA PRO A 37 -28.96 -11.50 61.37
C PRO A 37 -27.64 -10.75 61.23
N MET A 38 -27.11 -10.21 62.34
CA MET A 38 -25.84 -9.48 62.30
C MET A 38 -24.66 -10.41 62.02
N ALA A 39 -24.67 -11.61 62.61
CA ALA A 39 -23.62 -12.61 62.39
C ALA A 39 -23.66 -13.18 60.95
N ASP A 40 -24.86 -13.45 60.43
CA ASP A 40 -25.03 -13.90 59.04
C ASP A 40 -24.62 -12.82 58.03
N GLN A 41 -24.89 -11.56 58.34
CA GLN A 41 -24.51 -10.43 57.50
C GLN A 41 -23.00 -10.19 57.50
N GLU A 42 -22.34 -10.28 58.66
CA GLU A 42 -20.88 -10.18 58.78
C GLU A 42 -20.16 -11.33 58.06
N PHE A 43 -20.69 -12.56 58.17
CA PHE A 43 -20.18 -13.70 57.41
C PHE A 43 -20.40 -13.52 55.90
N SER A 44 -21.55 -13.01 55.47
CA SER A 44 -21.82 -12.74 54.05
C SER A 44 -20.91 -11.63 53.51
N THR A 45 -20.61 -10.58 54.28
CA THR A 45 -19.68 -9.53 53.84
C THR A 45 -18.27 -10.11 53.73
N LEU A 46 -17.81 -10.85 54.75
CA LEU A 46 -16.50 -11.47 54.73
C LEU A 46 -16.33 -12.46 53.57
N SER A 47 -17.37 -13.25 53.26
CA SER A 47 -17.35 -14.17 52.13
C SER A 47 -17.28 -13.45 50.77
N ARG A 48 -17.95 -12.30 50.63
CA ARG A 48 -17.90 -11.48 49.41
C ARG A 48 -16.54 -10.81 49.25
N ASP A 49 -15.98 -10.30 50.34
CA ASP A 49 -14.66 -9.68 50.34
C ASP A 49 -13.58 -10.71 50.01
N TYR A 50 -13.68 -11.93 50.57
CA TYR A 50 -12.82 -13.05 50.23
C TYR A 50 -12.89 -13.42 48.74
N GLU A 51 -14.09 -13.58 48.18
CA GLU A 51 -14.24 -13.89 46.75
C GLU A 51 -13.74 -12.75 45.86
N SER A 52 -13.94 -11.49 46.25
CA SER A 52 -13.43 -10.33 45.52
C SER A 52 -11.90 -10.30 45.51
N ALA A 53 -11.27 -10.49 46.67
CA ALA A 53 -9.81 -10.56 46.80
C ALA A 53 -9.21 -11.74 46.03
N LYS A 54 -9.90 -12.90 46.01
CA LYS A 54 -9.50 -14.07 45.24
C LYS A 54 -9.57 -13.82 43.74
N MET A 55 -10.65 -13.19 43.26
CA MET A 55 -10.76 -12.79 41.84
C MET A 55 -9.68 -11.80 41.44
N GLU A 56 -9.42 -10.78 42.27
CA GLU A 56 -8.34 -9.81 42.02
C GLU A 56 -6.98 -10.49 41.96
N TYR A 57 -6.69 -11.40 42.89
CA TYR A 57 -5.46 -12.19 42.87
C TYR A 57 -5.32 -13.01 41.58
N GLN A 58 -6.39 -13.67 41.14
CA GLN A 58 -6.39 -14.43 39.87
C GLN A 58 -6.15 -13.52 38.67
N GLN A 59 -6.76 -12.33 38.64
CA GLN A 59 -6.53 -11.35 37.57
C GLN A 59 -5.09 -10.85 37.55
N LEU A 60 -4.50 -10.56 38.73
CA LEU A 60 -3.09 -10.16 38.84
C LEU A 60 -2.16 -11.27 38.36
N LEU A 61 -2.46 -12.52 38.70
CA LEU A 61 -1.69 -13.68 38.25
C LEU A 61 -1.78 -13.87 36.72
N ALA A 62 -2.97 -13.70 36.13
CA ALA A 62 -3.15 -13.70 34.68
C ALA A 62 -2.36 -12.58 34.00
N LYS A 63 -2.47 -11.34 34.50
CA LYS A 63 -1.70 -10.19 33.97
C LYS A 63 -0.20 -10.40 34.10
N GLN A 64 0.29 -11.00 35.20
CA GLN A 64 1.71 -11.31 35.35
C GLN A 64 2.16 -12.36 34.33
N SER A 65 1.36 -13.39 34.08
CA SER A 65 1.63 -14.39 33.04
C SER A 65 1.69 -13.74 31.67
N ASP A 66 0.72 -12.90 31.32
CA ASP A 66 0.68 -12.20 30.03
C ASP A 66 1.87 -11.24 29.86
N ALA A 67 2.24 -10.50 30.91
CA ALA A 67 3.41 -9.65 30.90
C ALA A 67 4.71 -10.44 30.71
N LYS A 68 4.86 -11.59 31.39
CA LYS A 68 6.00 -12.50 31.20
C LYS A 68 6.05 -13.04 29.78
N ARG A 69 4.91 -13.42 29.20
CA ARG A 69 4.82 -13.87 27.80
C ARG A 69 5.21 -12.75 26.84
N GLY A 70 4.73 -11.53 27.06
CA GLY A 70 5.14 -10.35 26.28
C GLY A 70 6.64 -10.09 26.36
N GLN A 71 7.23 -10.17 27.56
CA GLN A 71 8.67 -10.04 27.76
C GLN A 71 9.47 -11.17 27.13
N GLU A 72 8.97 -12.41 27.14
CA GLU A 72 9.62 -13.53 26.45
C GLU A 72 9.54 -13.39 24.93
N VAL A 73 8.44 -12.88 24.37
CA VAL A 73 8.29 -12.58 22.94
C VAL A 73 9.27 -11.47 22.53
N GLU A 74 9.37 -10.40 23.32
CA GLU A 74 10.33 -9.32 23.13
C GLU A 74 11.78 -9.85 23.23
N ARG A 75 12.09 -10.62 24.28
CA ARG A 75 13.43 -11.18 24.52
C ARG A 75 13.84 -12.21 23.47
N ARG A 76 12.89 -12.97 22.93
CA ARG A 76 13.13 -13.89 21.82
C ARG A 76 13.26 -13.15 20.48
N ASN A 77 13.14 -11.81 20.46
CA ASN A 77 13.04 -11.00 19.25
C ASN A 77 11.99 -11.57 18.28
N GLN A 78 10.94 -12.22 18.80
CA GLN A 78 9.85 -12.82 18.02
C GLN A 78 8.65 -11.87 17.90
N GLY A 79 8.70 -10.71 18.57
CA GLY A 79 7.88 -9.56 18.22
C GLY A 79 8.35 -9.06 16.86
N GLU A 80 7.76 -9.60 15.80
CA GLU A 80 7.99 -9.16 14.43
C GLU A 80 9.49 -9.07 14.10
N SER A 81 10.22 -10.20 14.20
CA SER A 81 11.49 -10.29 13.47
C SER A 81 11.13 -10.22 11.99
N LEU A 82 11.05 -9.01 11.45
CA LEU A 82 11.09 -8.71 10.04
C LEU A 82 12.50 -9.08 9.58
N GLU A 83 12.79 -10.37 9.59
CA GLU A 83 13.92 -10.90 8.87
C GLU A 83 13.62 -10.61 7.40
N LEU A 84 14.42 -9.71 6.81
CA LEU A 84 14.39 -9.46 5.38
C LEU A 84 14.76 -10.78 4.68
N LEU A 85 13.76 -11.61 4.40
CA LEU A 85 13.95 -12.87 3.68
C LEU A 85 14.47 -12.60 2.26
N ASP A 86 14.11 -11.43 1.71
CA ASP A 86 14.65 -10.91 0.47
C ASP A 86 14.67 -9.37 0.54
N ALA A 87 15.86 -8.77 0.41
CA ALA A 87 15.97 -7.33 0.29
C ALA A 87 15.34 -6.90 -1.04
N ALA A 88 14.66 -5.76 -1.07
CA ALA A 88 14.07 -5.25 -2.31
C ALA A 88 15.14 -5.18 -3.41
N SER A 89 15.11 -6.11 -4.37
CA SER A 89 16.05 -6.11 -5.48
C SER A 89 15.72 -4.89 -6.33
N LEU A 90 16.66 -3.95 -6.43
CA LEU A 90 16.56 -2.89 -7.44
C LEU A 90 16.48 -3.57 -8.82
N PRO A 91 15.59 -3.12 -9.71
CA PRO A 91 15.50 -3.68 -11.05
C PRO A 91 16.87 -3.54 -11.74
N VAL A 92 17.51 -4.68 -12.02
CA VAL A 92 18.80 -4.73 -12.75
C VAL A 92 18.64 -4.16 -14.15
N GLU A 93 17.42 -4.20 -14.68
CA GLU A 93 17.06 -3.62 -15.98
C GLU A 93 15.90 -2.63 -15.84
N PRO A 94 15.96 -1.47 -16.53
CA PRO A 94 14.83 -0.55 -16.58
C PRO A 94 13.61 -1.22 -17.19
N VAL A 95 12.52 -1.29 -16.43
CA VAL A 95 11.25 -1.93 -16.86
C VAL A 95 10.60 -1.14 -18.02
N GLU A 96 10.78 0.18 -18.03
CA GLU A 96 10.27 1.07 -19.09
C GLU A 96 11.19 2.29 -19.30
N PRO A 97 11.27 2.88 -20.50
CA PRO A 97 10.85 2.38 -21.81
C PRO A 97 11.96 1.57 -22.53
N LYS A 98 11.58 0.64 -23.42
CA LYS A 98 12.51 -0.11 -24.29
C LYS A 98 13.09 0.78 -25.39
N ARG A 99 14.02 1.68 -25.02
CA ARG A 99 14.58 2.74 -25.89
C ARG A 99 15.15 2.21 -27.21
N ALA A 100 15.75 1.01 -27.21
CA ALA A 100 16.26 0.36 -28.43
C ALA A 100 15.16 0.11 -29.47
N GLN A 101 13.95 -0.26 -29.04
CA GLN A 101 12.81 -0.46 -29.94
C GLN A 101 12.32 0.88 -30.50
N ILE A 102 12.27 1.95 -29.68
CA ILE A 102 11.87 3.29 -30.13
C ILE A 102 12.84 3.84 -31.18
N ILE A 103 14.14 3.68 -30.95
CA ILE A 103 15.19 4.07 -31.89
C ILE A 103 15.07 3.29 -33.21
N GLY A 104 14.87 1.97 -33.13
CA GLY A 104 14.70 1.12 -34.32
C GLY A 104 13.47 1.48 -35.13
N VAL A 105 12.32 1.69 -34.46
CA VAL A 105 11.07 2.11 -35.12
C VAL A 105 11.19 3.50 -35.72
N GLY A 106 11.81 4.45 -35.02
CA GLY A 106 12.05 5.80 -35.53
C GLY A 106 12.95 5.82 -36.77
N ALA A 107 14.03 5.02 -36.77
CA ALA A 107 14.92 4.89 -37.93
C ALA A 107 14.19 4.27 -39.13
N ALA A 108 13.42 3.20 -38.91
CA ALA A 108 12.64 2.56 -39.97
C ALA A 108 11.60 3.51 -40.57
N LEU A 109 10.83 4.22 -39.72
CA LEU A 109 9.85 5.21 -40.18
C LEU A 109 10.51 6.37 -40.92
N GLY A 110 11.64 6.89 -40.42
CA GLY A 110 12.39 7.95 -41.09
C GLY A 110 12.87 7.55 -42.48
N LEU A 111 13.37 6.31 -42.65
CA LEU A 111 13.76 5.79 -43.96
C LEU A 111 12.57 5.67 -44.91
N VAL A 112 11.45 5.11 -44.46
CA VAL A 112 10.23 4.97 -45.28
C VAL A 112 9.71 6.33 -45.73
N LEU A 113 9.62 7.29 -44.80
CA LEU A 113 9.18 8.65 -45.12
C LEU A 113 10.17 9.36 -46.05
N GLY A 114 11.47 9.18 -45.87
CA GLY A 114 12.50 9.70 -46.76
C GLY A 114 12.36 9.17 -48.18
N LEU A 115 12.19 7.86 -48.34
CA LEU A 115 11.97 7.23 -49.65
C LEU A 115 10.66 7.69 -50.30
N MET A 116 9.57 7.80 -49.53
CA MET A 116 8.30 8.34 -50.02
C MET A 116 8.45 9.79 -50.49
N LEU A 117 9.17 10.63 -49.74
CA LEU A 117 9.41 12.02 -50.12
C LEU A 117 10.27 12.13 -51.38
N VAL A 118 11.31 11.31 -51.50
CA VAL A 118 12.13 11.24 -52.73
C VAL A 118 11.28 10.79 -53.91
N GLY A 119 10.48 9.73 -53.76
CA GLY A 119 9.58 9.27 -54.82
C GLY A 119 8.54 10.32 -55.22
N ALA A 120 7.90 10.97 -54.26
CA ALA A 120 6.95 12.05 -54.51
C ALA A 120 7.61 13.27 -55.17
N ARG A 121 8.87 13.55 -54.84
CA ARG A 121 9.65 14.61 -55.47
C ARG A 121 9.99 14.25 -56.92
N GLU A 122 10.45 13.02 -57.18
CA GLU A 122 10.77 12.55 -58.52
C GLU A 122 9.53 12.53 -59.42
N MET A 123 8.37 12.09 -58.91
CA MET A 123 7.10 12.15 -59.67
C MET A 123 6.69 13.58 -60.04
N LYS A 124 7.06 14.58 -59.24
CA LYS A 124 6.80 15.99 -59.55
C LYS A 124 7.88 16.61 -60.45
N ASP A 125 9.04 15.98 -60.59
CA ASP A 125 10.11 16.42 -61.49
C ASP A 125 9.80 15.97 -62.92
N THR A 126 9.00 16.76 -63.64
CA THR A 126 8.73 16.59 -65.08
C THR A 126 9.88 17.13 -65.94
N THR A 127 11.13 16.78 -65.62
CA THR A 127 12.30 17.13 -66.45
C THR A 127 12.64 15.96 -67.36
N LEU A 128 12.57 16.17 -68.68
CA LEU A 128 13.01 15.20 -69.68
C LEU A 128 14.54 15.20 -69.73
N LYS A 129 15.17 14.30 -68.95
CA LYS A 129 16.64 14.21 -68.84
C LYS A 129 17.27 13.32 -69.92
N ASN A 130 16.46 12.50 -70.60
CA ASN A 130 16.95 11.51 -71.56
C ASN A 130 16.37 11.77 -72.96
N LEU A 131 17.19 11.61 -74.00
CA LEU A 131 16.76 11.83 -75.40
C LEU A 131 15.63 10.86 -75.80
N LYS A 132 15.61 9.66 -75.21
CA LYS A 132 14.55 8.66 -75.42
C LYS A 132 13.19 9.12 -74.86
N ASP A 133 13.19 9.84 -73.73
CA ASP A 133 11.95 10.35 -73.12
C ASP A 133 11.34 11.46 -73.98
N VAL A 134 12.18 12.31 -74.59
CA VAL A 134 11.73 13.34 -75.54
C VAL A 134 11.11 12.71 -76.78
N GLN A 135 11.72 11.67 -77.34
CA GLN A 135 11.18 10.98 -78.51
C GLN A 135 9.87 10.25 -78.19
N ALA A 136 9.76 9.62 -77.00
CA ALA A 136 8.56 8.93 -76.56
C ALA A 136 7.38 9.89 -76.29
N TYR A 137 7.66 11.06 -75.70
CA TYR A 137 6.61 12.04 -75.34
C TYR A 137 6.17 12.90 -76.53
N THR A 138 7.09 13.20 -77.45
CA THR A 138 6.84 14.11 -78.58
C THR A 138 6.60 13.39 -79.91
N GLN A 139 6.85 12.07 -79.98
CA GLN A 139 6.80 11.24 -81.20
C GLN A 139 7.64 11.73 -82.39
N LEU A 140 8.57 12.66 -82.17
CA LEU A 140 9.45 13.22 -83.19
C LEU A 140 10.85 12.58 -83.11
N THR A 141 11.44 12.28 -84.27
CA THR A 141 12.82 11.78 -84.35
C THR A 141 13.79 12.90 -83.96
N VAL A 142 14.74 12.61 -83.07
CA VAL A 142 15.75 13.57 -82.62
C VAL A 142 16.84 13.70 -83.69
N LEU A 143 16.95 14.86 -84.35
CA LEU A 143 17.94 15.11 -85.41
C LEU A 143 19.36 15.43 -84.87
N GLY A 144 19.49 15.78 -83.59
CA GLY A 144 20.77 16.08 -82.96
C GLY A 144 20.58 16.62 -81.54
N SER A 145 21.61 16.50 -80.70
CA SER A 145 21.62 17.04 -79.34
C SER A 145 22.60 18.21 -79.25
N ILE A 146 22.14 19.36 -78.76
CA ILE A 146 23.03 20.48 -78.44
C ILE A 146 23.53 20.26 -77.00
N PRO A 147 24.84 20.00 -76.79
CA PRO A 147 25.37 19.91 -75.45
C PRO A 147 25.29 21.28 -74.78
N LEU A 148 24.62 21.34 -73.64
CA LEU A 148 24.60 22.54 -72.80
C LEU A 148 26.00 22.68 -72.18
N LEU A 149 26.77 23.71 -72.55
CA LEU A 149 27.98 24.08 -71.81
C LEU A 149 27.54 24.71 -70.48
N GLU A 150 27.38 23.86 -69.47
CA GLU A 150 26.92 24.25 -68.14
C GLU A 150 28.10 24.84 -67.33
N GLU A 151 28.51 26.05 -67.73
CA GLU A 151 29.50 26.92 -67.09
C GLU A 151 28.87 27.88 -66.07
N ASP A 152 27.66 27.58 -65.55
CA ASP A 152 27.04 28.40 -64.51
C ASP A 152 27.64 28.09 -63.12
N ILE A 153 28.75 28.76 -62.82
CA ILE A 153 29.46 28.75 -61.53
C ILE A 153 28.50 29.03 -60.36
N VAL A 154 27.46 29.83 -60.62
CA VAL A 154 26.42 30.23 -59.66
C VAL A 154 25.49 29.08 -59.28
N VAL A 155 25.09 28.26 -60.25
CA VAL A 155 24.17 27.11 -60.05
C VAL A 155 24.91 25.95 -59.37
N LYS A 156 26.18 25.70 -59.76
CA LYS A 156 27.04 24.72 -59.10
C LYS A 156 27.28 25.06 -57.63
N ARG A 157 27.48 26.35 -57.30
CA ARG A 157 27.69 26.80 -55.91
C ARG A 157 26.44 26.63 -55.04
N ARG A 158 25.25 26.93 -55.57
CA ARG A 158 23.98 26.71 -54.84
C ARG A 158 23.70 25.23 -54.58
N LYS A 159 23.88 24.36 -55.59
CA LYS A 159 23.73 22.90 -55.42
C LYS A 159 24.73 22.33 -54.42
N ARG A 160 25.99 22.79 -54.44
CA ARG A 160 27.01 22.36 -53.46
C ARG A 160 26.69 22.84 -52.05
N LEU A 161 26.24 24.09 -51.88
CA LEU A 161 25.84 24.61 -50.56
C LEU A 161 24.62 23.88 -49.99
N THR A 162 23.60 23.60 -50.80
CA THR A 162 22.45 22.83 -50.35
C THR A 162 22.84 21.38 -50.05
N MET A 163 23.70 20.76 -50.85
CA MET A 163 24.21 19.41 -50.61
C MET A 163 25.05 19.33 -49.33
N LEU A 164 25.92 20.32 -49.11
CA LEU A 164 26.70 20.45 -47.88
C LEU A 164 25.79 20.64 -46.67
N ALA A 165 24.79 21.52 -46.77
CA ALA A 165 23.82 21.75 -45.70
C ALA A 165 23.01 20.49 -45.34
N TRP A 166 22.65 19.69 -46.34
CA TRP A 166 21.94 18.42 -46.10
C TRP A 166 22.88 17.37 -45.49
N SER A 167 24.15 17.31 -45.93
CA SER A 167 25.14 16.40 -45.34
C SER A 167 25.49 16.76 -43.89
N THR A 168 25.60 18.06 -43.57
CA THR A 168 25.88 18.51 -42.20
C THR A 168 24.69 18.24 -41.28
N ALA A 169 23.45 18.44 -41.75
CA ALA A 169 22.25 18.11 -40.99
C ALA A 169 22.15 16.61 -40.66
N ILE A 170 22.48 15.73 -41.62
CA ILE A 170 22.51 14.27 -41.41
C ILE A 170 23.58 13.90 -40.38
N LEU A 171 24.79 14.46 -40.50
CA LEU A 171 25.89 14.21 -39.56
C LEU A 171 25.54 14.65 -38.13
N VAL A 172 24.93 15.84 -37.96
CA VAL A 172 24.47 16.32 -36.66
C VAL A 172 23.41 15.40 -36.08
N GLY A 173 22.46 14.93 -36.88
CA GLY A 173 21.45 13.96 -36.47
C GLY A 173 22.05 12.65 -35.95
N ILE A 174 23.03 12.09 -36.67
CA ILE A 174 23.76 10.88 -36.26
C ILE A 174 24.52 11.12 -34.94
N LEU A 175 25.16 12.28 -34.78
CA LEU A 175 25.95 12.62 -33.60
C LEU A 175 25.07 12.77 -32.35
N VAL A 176 23.91 13.42 -32.46
CA VAL A 176 22.92 13.50 -31.36
C VAL A 176 22.40 12.11 -30.98
N MET A 177 22.13 11.26 -31.96
CA MET A 177 21.65 9.90 -31.75
C MET A 177 22.71 9.01 -31.08
N ALA A 178 23.98 9.12 -31.50
CA ALA A 178 25.11 8.43 -30.90
C ALA A 178 25.42 8.95 -29.48
N GLY A 179 25.32 10.26 -29.25
CA GLY A 179 25.48 10.86 -27.91
C GLY A 179 24.40 10.37 -26.94
N SER A 180 23.15 10.27 -27.39
CA SER A 180 22.05 9.69 -26.60
C SER A 180 22.31 8.22 -26.25
N PHE A 181 22.87 7.45 -27.19
CA PHE A 181 23.26 6.06 -26.97
C PHE A 181 24.45 5.92 -26.00
N TYR A 182 25.44 6.80 -26.09
CA TYR A 182 26.60 6.79 -25.19
C TYR A 182 26.22 7.18 -23.76
N TYR A 183 25.38 8.21 -23.61
CA TYR A 183 24.84 8.59 -22.30
C TYR A 183 24.09 7.42 -21.65
N TYR A 184 23.36 6.61 -22.44
CA TYR A 184 22.71 5.41 -21.93
C TYR A 184 23.69 4.35 -21.40
N ILE A 185 24.82 4.12 -22.08
CA ILE A 185 25.84 3.17 -21.62
C ILE A 185 26.57 3.70 -20.39
N ALA A 186 26.87 5.00 -20.34
CA ALA A 186 27.61 5.64 -19.25
C ALA A 186 26.79 5.88 -17.98
N THR A 187 25.45 5.95 -18.07
CA THR A 187 24.55 6.15 -16.92
C THR A 187 24.04 4.83 -16.34
N LYS A 188 24.58 3.68 -16.78
CA LYS A 188 24.43 2.42 -16.06
C LYS A 188 25.34 2.44 -14.82
N PRO A 189 24.83 2.33 -13.58
CA PRO A 189 25.67 1.97 -12.45
C PRO A 189 26.17 0.53 -12.57
#